data_AF-A0A0C2F518-F1
#
_entry.id   AF-A0A0C2F518-F1
#
_cell.length_a   1.000
_cell.length_b   1.000
_cell.length_c   1.000
_cell.angle_alpha   90.00
_cell.angle_beta   90.00
_cell.angle_gamma   90.00
#
_symmetry.space_group_name_H-M   'P 1'
#
loop_
_entity.id
_entity.type
_entity.pdbx_description
1 polymer ?
#
loop_
_entity_poly.entity_id
_entity_poly.type
_entity_poly.pdbx_seq_one_letter_code
_entity_poly.pdbx_strand_id
1 'polypeptide(L)'
;MYGEELIDALKSELSGDFEDLIVAMMEPFAVYDAKQLHNAMSGIGTKELVLIEIMTSRTNHQIAEIKEAYKELYDTELEADIVGDTSGPFQ
;
A
#
# COMPACT_ATOMS: atom_id res chain seq x y z
N MET A 1 -9.97 -21.14 -19.55
CA MET A 1 -10.11 -20.23 -18.39
C MET A 1 -10.85 -18.99 -18.88
N TYR A 2 -11.72 -18.42 -18.05
CA TYR A 2 -12.57 -17.28 -18.40
C TYR A 2 -11.73 -16.09 -18.90
N GLY A 3 -12.21 -15.35 -19.90
CA GLY A 3 -11.43 -14.30 -20.58
C GLY A 3 -11.34 -12.97 -19.81
N GLU A 4 -11.56 -13.00 -18.50
CA GLU A 4 -11.68 -11.83 -17.63
C GLU A 4 -10.84 -12.05 -16.36
N GLU A 5 -10.21 -10.97 -15.89
CA GLU A 5 -9.45 -10.96 -14.64
C GLU A 5 -10.40 -10.98 -13.44
N LEU A 6 -10.09 -11.81 -12.44
CA LEU A 6 -10.97 -12.00 -11.29
C LEU A 6 -11.24 -10.70 -10.52
N ILE A 7 -10.24 -9.82 -10.42
CA ILE A 7 -10.39 -8.51 -9.75
C ILE A 7 -11.39 -7.63 -10.49
N ASP A 8 -11.40 -7.65 -11.82
CA ASP A 8 -12.31 -6.83 -12.62
C ASP A 8 -13.76 -7.32 -12.48
N ALA A 9 -13.95 -8.65 -12.51
CA ALA A 9 -15.26 -9.25 -12.27
C ALA A 9 -15.78 -8.97 -10.85
N LEU A 10 -14.90 -8.94 -9.83
CA LEU A 10 -15.31 -8.60 -8.47
C LEU A 10 -15.71 -7.12 -8.35
N LYS A 11 -14.99 -6.21 -9.01
CA LYS A 11 -15.31 -4.77 -9.03
C LYS A 11 -16.61 -4.46 -9.78
N SER A 12 -17.00 -5.28 -10.76
CA SER A 12 -18.29 -5.06 -11.44
C SER A 12 -19.50 -5.52 -10.64
N GLU A 13 -19.31 -6.45 -9.69
CA GLU A 13 -20.39 -7.07 -8.91
C GLU A 13 -20.54 -6.53 -7.48
N LEU A 14 -19.49 -5.92 -6.93
CA LEU A 14 -19.46 -5.38 -5.57
C LEU A 14 -19.52 -3.84 -5.58
N SER A 15 -19.79 -3.24 -4.42
CA SER A 15 -19.70 -1.78 -4.25
C SER A 15 -19.38 -1.37 -2.80
N GLY A 16 -18.82 -0.18 -2.66
CA GLY A 16 -18.52 0.45 -1.36
C GLY A 16 -17.49 -0.32 -0.53
N ASP A 17 -17.57 -0.20 0.79
CA ASP A 17 -16.59 -0.79 1.73
C ASP A 17 -16.40 -2.31 1.55
N PHE A 18 -17.43 -3.01 1.08
CA PHE A 18 -17.33 -4.44 0.82
C PHE A 18 -16.51 -4.75 -0.43
N GLU A 19 -16.65 -3.95 -1.49
CA GLU A 19 -15.78 -4.05 -2.67
C GLU A 19 -14.32 -3.79 -2.27
N ASP A 20 -14.08 -2.69 -1.56
CA ASP A 20 -12.73 -2.30 -1.14
C ASP A 20 -12.05 -3.39 -0.33
N LEU A 21 -12.77 -4.00 0.63
CA LEU A 21 -12.27 -5.10 1.43
C LEU A 21 -11.94 -6.33 0.58
N ILE A 22 -12.87 -6.75 -0.29
CA ILE A 22 -12.67 -7.96 -1.09
C ILE A 22 -11.51 -7.77 -2.07
N VAL A 23 -11.41 -6.62 -2.74
CA VAL A 23 -10.31 -6.31 -3.65
C VAL A 23 -8.98 -6.28 -2.89
N ALA A 24 -8.93 -5.66 -1.71
CA ALA A 24 -7.73 -5.66 -0.86
C ALA A 24 -7.27 -7.08 -0.50
N MET A 25 -8.22 -7.98 -0.19
CA MET A 25 -7.90 -9.38 0.13
C MET A 25 -7.37 -10.20 -1.05
N MET A 26 -7.52 -9.72 -2.29
CA MET A 26 -6.98 -10.38 -3.48
C MET A 26 -5.52 -9.97 -3.78
N GLU A 27 -5.00 -8.95 -3.11
CA GLU A 27 -3.64 -8.46 -3.35
C GLU A 27 -2.61 -9.22 -2.52
N PRO A 28 -1.40 -9.46 -3.05
CA PRO A 28 -0.27 -9.86 -2.22
C PRO A 28 -0.05 -8.84 -1.11
N PHE A 29 0.23 -9.33 0.10
CA PHE A 29 0.39 -8.48 1.28
C PHE A 29 1.35 -7.30 1.09
N ALA A 30 2.51 -7.54 0.47
CA ALA A 30 3.50 -6.50 0.22
C ALA A 30 3.00 -5.42 -0.76
N VAL A 31 2.22 -5.82 -1.77
CA VAL A 31 1.59 -4.90 -2.73
C VAL A 31 0.54 -4.03 -2.05
N TYR A 32 -0.29 -4.64 -1.19
CA TYR A 32 -1.29 -3.90 -0.43
C TYR A 32 -0.64 -2.88 0.51
N ASP A 33 0.33 -3.30 1.33
CA ASP A 33 1.04 -2.42 2.26
C ASP A 33 1.78 -1.29 1.50
N ALA A 34 2.42 -1.59 0.36
CA ALA A 34 3.05 -0.57 -0.48
C ALA A 34 2.04 0.48 -0.98
N LYS A 35 0.85 0.05 -1.42
CA LYS A 35 -0.24 0.96 -1.81
C LYS A 35 -0.74 1.80 -0.65
N GLN A 36 -0.90 1.21 0.54
CA GLN A 36 -1.33 1.95 1.72
C GLN A 36 -0.30 3.01 2.14
N LEU A 37 0.99 2.68 2.10
CA LEU A 37 2.08 3.62 2.39
C LEU A 37 2.10 4.76 1.36
N HIS A 38 2.01 4.46 0.07
CA HIS A 38 1.95 5.48 -0.97
C HIS A 38 0.74 6.40 -0.78
N ASN A 39 -0.45 5.82 -0.56
CA ASN A 39 -1.68 6.57 -0.31
C ASN A 39 -1.64 7.39 0.98
N ALA A 40 -0.82 7.00 1.96
CA ALA A 40 -0.63 7.72 3.20
C ALA A 40 0.25 8.96 3.03
N MET A 41 1.20 8.91 2.09
CA MET A 41 2.11 10.01 1.76
C MET A 41 1.66 10.84 0.55
N SER A 42 0.67 10.35 -0.21
CA SER A 42 0.13 11.08 -1.35
C SER A 42 -0.90 12.12 -0.90
N GLY A 43 -0.67 13.39 -1.25
CA GLY A 43 -1.66 14.45 -1.11
C GLY A 43 -1.26 15.59 -0.18
N ILE A 44 -2.25 16.32 0.35
CA ILE A 44 -2.01 17.41 1.30
C ILE A 44 -1.91 16.82 2.70
N GLY A 45 -0.69 16.78 3.22
CA GLY A 45 -0.37 16.21 4.52
C GLY A 45 -0.32 14.69 4.51
N THR A 46 0.23 14.12 5.57
CA THR A 46 0.49 12.69 5.71
C THR A 46 -0.58 12.04 6.57
N LYS A 47 -1.08 10.86 6.18
CA LYS A 47 -1.90 10.00 7.06
C LYS A 47 -0.98 9.23 8.01
N GLU A 48 -0.38 9.94 8.96
CA GLU A 48 0.68 9.43 9.86
C GLU A 48 0.31 8.12 10.56
N LEU A 49 -0.97 7.93 10.95
CA LEU A 49 -1.42 6.70 11.62
C LEU A 49 -1.22 5.45 10.77
N VAL A 50 -1.44 5.52 9.45
CA VAL A 50 -1.23 4.38 8.54
C VAL A 50 0.26 4.07 8.41
N LEU A 51 1.08 5.11 8.26
CA LEU A 51 2.54 4.99 8.19
C LEU A 51 3.08 4.34 9.47
N ILE A 52 2.67 4.82 10.64
CA ILE A 52 3.07 4.27 11.95
C ILE A 52 2.62 2.81 12.07
N GLU A 53 1.35 2.50 11.78
CA GLU A 53 0.82 1.15 11.92
C GLU A 53 1.63 0.14 11.10
N ILE A 54 1.91 0.43 9.83
CA ILE A 54 2.64 -0.48 8.96
C ILE A 54 4.10 -0.56 9.39
N MET A 55 4.79 0.59 9.49
CA MET A 55 6.24 0.61 9.74
C MET A 55 6.65 0.07 11.11
N THR A 56 5.75 0.14 12.11
CA THR A 56 6.05 -0.34 13.47
C THR A 56 5.56 -1.76 13.76
N SER A 57 4.69 -2.33 12.91
CA SER A 57 4.15 -3.68 13.11
C SER A 57 4.74 -4.75 12.19
N ARG A 58 5.33 -4.38 11.05
CA ARG A 58 5.90 -5.34 10.09
C ARG A 58 7.27 -5.84 10.53
N THR A 59 7.52 -7.11 10.25
CA THR A 59 8.83 -7.72 10.47
C THR A 59 9.84 -7.24 9.42
N ASN A 60 11.15 -7.39 9.70
CA ASN A 60 12.20 -7.02 8.75
C ASN A 60 12.05 -7.69 7.38
N HIS A 61 11.59 -8.95 7.35
CA HIS A 61 11.36 -9.66 6.10
C HIS A 61 10.21 -9.03 5.30
N GLN A 62 9.09 -8.74 5.95
CA GLN A 62 7.96 -8.07 5.33
C GLN A 62 8.33 -6.67 4.83
N ILE A 63 9.10 -5.90 5.60
CA ILE A 63 9.58 -4.57 5.17
C ILE A 63 10.45 -4.69 3.91
N ALA A 64 11.29 -5.71 3.79
CA ALA A 64 12.06 -5.93 2.56
C ALA A 64 11.15 -6.21 1.37
N GLU A 65 10.13 -7.06 1.52
CA GLU A 65 9.16 -7.34 0.45
C GLU A 65 8.34 -6.09 0.07
N ILE A 66 7.95 -5.27 1.05
CA ILE A 66 7.24 -4.01 0.83
C ILE A 66 8.12 -3.03 0.06
N LYS A 67 9.41 -2.90 0.39
CA LYS A 67 10.35 -2.02 -0.33
C LYS A 67 10.45 -2.40 -1.81
N GLU A 68 10.58 -3.70 -2.12
CA GLU A 68 10.63 -4.17 -3.50
C GLU A 68 9.30 -3.90 -4.23
N ALA A 69 8.15 -4.26 -3.63
CA ALA A 69 6.84 -4.02 -4.23
C ALA A 69 6.56 -2.52 -4.45
N TYR A 70 6.96 -1.66 -3.52
CA TYR A 70 6.81 -0.21 -3.64
C TYR A 70 7.59 0.33 -4.84
N LYS A 71 8.85 -0.08 -4.98
CA LYS A 71 9.71 0.32 -6.09
C LYS A 71 9.15 -0.14 -7.43
N GLU A 72 8.67 -1.37 -7.52
CA GLU A 72 8.04 -1.90 -8.74
C GLU A 72 6.76 -1.13 -9.13
N LEU A 73 5.96 -0.70 -8.15
CA LEU A 73 4.69 -0.01 -8.38
C LEU A 73 4.85 1.47 -8.72
N TYR A 74 5.82 2.15 -8.11
CA TYR A 74 5.90 3.62 -8.13
C TYR A 74 7.18 4.19 -8.76
N ASP A 75 8.16 3.34 -9.08
CA ASP A 75 9.46 3.74 -9.63
C ASP A 75 10.23 4.74 -8.72
N THR A 76 9.93 4.70 -7.43
CA THR A 76 10.60 5.47 -6.36
C THR A 76 10.96 4.55 -5.20
N GLU A 77 11.97 4.94 -4.41
CA GLU A 77 12.33 4.21 -3.21
C GLU A 77 11.38 4.61 -2.08
N LEU A 78 10.77 3.64 -1.38
CA LEU A 78 9.88 3.90 -0.22
C LEU A 78 10.52 4.86 0.80
N GLU A 79 11.82 4.70 1.05
CA GLU A 79 12.57 5.53 1.97
C GLU A 79 12.69 6.98 1.49
N ALA A 80 12.85 7.19 0.18
CA ALA A 80 12.91 8.55 -0.38
C ALA A 80 11.58 9.27 -0.19
N ASP A 81 10.46 8.58 -0.37
CA ASP A 81 9.13 9.16 -0.22
C ASP A 81 8.79 9.40 1.26
N ILE A 82 9.15 8.49 2.17
CA ILE A 82 9.06 8.73 3.63
C ILE A 82 9.89 9.95 4.01
N VAL A 83 11.11 10.08 3.48
CA VAL A 83 11.98 11.22 3.79
C VAL A 83 11.43 12.54 3.25
N GLY A 84 10.79 12.50 2.08
CA GLY A 84 10.15 13.67 1.47
C GLY A 84 8.89 14.15 2.22
N ASP A 85 8.19 13.22 2.88
CA ASP A 85 6.87 13.50 3.49
C ASP A 85 6.90 13.61 5.02
N THR A 86 8.02 13.26 5.67
CA THR A 86 8.20 13.34 7.12
C THR A 86 9.36 14.26 7.51
N SER A 87 9.42 14.68 8.78
CA SER A 87 10.51 15.53 9.25
C SER A 87 10.74 15.43 10.77
N GLY A 88 11.90 15.92 11.21
CA GLY A 88 12.25 15.99 12.63
C GLY A 88 12.41 14.59 13.25
N PRO A 89 12.21 14.45 14.58
CA PRO A 89 12.37 13.17 15.27
C PRO A 89 11.40 12.06 14.86
N PHE A 90 10.38 12.38 14.07
CA PHE A 90 9.42 11.41 13.56
C PHE A 90 9.98 10.61 12.37
N GLN A 91 10.88 11.22 11.59
CA GLN A 91 11.61 10.61 10.49
C GLN A 91 12.78 9.76 11.01
#